data_AF-A0A524J131-F1
#
_entry.id   AF-A0A524J131-F1
#
_cell.length_a   1.000
_cell.length_b   1.000
_cell.length_c   1.000
_cell.angle_alpha   90.00
_cell.angle_beta   90.00
_cell.angle_gamma   90.00
#
_symmetry.space_group_name_H-M   'P 1'
#
loop_
_entity.id
_entity.type
_entity.pdbx_description
1 polymer ?
#
loop_
_entity_poly.entity_id
_entity_poly.type
_entity_poly.pdbx_seq_one_letter_code
_entity_poly.pdbx_strand_id
1 'polypeptide(L)' 'TVAEGIETPIQLEIVRDLGIEVGQGYLLGLPSDRPVAGSIDVLSLLSANELAAAVPLASTASIRGQATAL' A
#
# COMPACT_ATOMS: atom_id res chain seq x y z
N THR A 1 2.94 -5.90 -1.78
CA THR A 1 2.06 -7.07 -1.97
C THR A 1 0.68 -6.59 -2.36
N VAL A 2 -0.05 -7.36 -3.17
CA VAL A 2 -1.45 -7.07 -3.56
C VAL A 2 -2.34 -8.20 -3.08
N ALA A 3 -3.47 -7.89 -2.46
CA ALA A 3 -4.48 -8.88 -2.07
C ALA A 3 -5.61 -8.97 -3.11
N GLU A 4 -5.85 -10.14 -3.69
CA GLU A 4 -6.90 -10.37 -4.69
C GLU A 4 -8.03 -11.23 -4.13
N GLY A 5 -9.24 -11.09 -4.70
CA GLY A 5 -10.41 -11.89 -4.32
C GLY A 5 -11.13 -11.41 -3.05
N ILE A 6 -11.10 -10.11 -2.75
CA ILE A 6 -11.81 -9.54 -1.59
C ILE A 6 -13.31 -9.41 -1.90
N GLU A 7 -14.12 -10.29 -1.33
CA GLU A 7 -15.55 -10.41 -1.60
C GLU A 7 -16.43 -10.06 -0.39
N THR A 8 -15.85 -10.07 0.82
CA THR A 8 -16.60 -9.84 2.07
C THR A 8 -15.90 -8.81 2.97
N PRO A 9 -16.66 -8.04 3.79
CA PRO A 9 -16.08 -7.07 4.71
C PRO A 9 -15.02 -7.65 5.65
N ILE A 10 -15.22 -8.89 6.11
CA ILE A 10 -14.28 -9.57 7.02
C ILE A 10 -12.93 -9.89 6.32
N GLN A 11 -12.95 -10.24 5.04
CA GLN A 11 -11.71 -10.42 4.27
C GLN A 11 -10.95 -9.11 4.15
N LEU A 12 -11.65 -7.98 3.94
CA LEU A 12 -11.01 -6.66 3.86
C LEU A 12 -10.36 -6.25 5.20
N GLU A 13 -11.01 -6.54 6.32
CA GLU A 13 -10.46 -6.31 7.66
C GLU A 13 -9.17 -7.10 7.87
N ILE A 14 -9.18 -8.41 7.58
CA ILE A 14 -8.00 -9.28 7.69
C ILE A 14 -6.84 -8.77 6.81
N VAL A 15 -7.12 -8.38 5.56
CA VAL A 15 -6.10 -7.85 4.63
C VAL A 15 -5.45 -6.58 5.18
N ARG A 16 -6.23 -5.70 5.81
CA ARG A 16 -5.73 -4.47 6.44
C ARG A 16 -4.87 -4.77 7.66
N ASP A 17 -5.28 -5.71 8.50
CA ASP A 17 -4.52 -6.12 9.69
C ASP A 17 -3.18 -6.76 9.33
N LEU A 18 -3.09 -7.41 8.16
CA LEU A 18 -1.84 -7.92 7.60
C LEU A 18 -0.92 -6.83 7.03
N GLY A 19 -1.34 -5.57 7.05
CA GLY A 19 -0.57 -4.44 6.51
C GLY A 19 -0.53 -4.39 4.98
N ILE A 20 -1.52 -4.98 4.30
CA ILE A 20 -1.60 -4.92 2.83
C ILE A 20 -2.43 -3.69 2.43
N GLU A 21 -1.79 -2.77 1.74
CA GLU A 21 -2.39 -1.47 1.38
C GLU A 21 -3.15 -1.50 0.05
N VAL A 22 -2.89 -2.49 -0.81
CA VAL A 22 -3.47 -2.59 -2.15
C VAL A 22 -4.26 -3.89 -2.30
N GLY A 23 -5.50 -3.80 -2.76
CA GLY A 23 -6.30 -4.99 -3.04
C GLY A 23 -7.39 -4.82 -4.09
N GLN A 24 -7.87 -5.96 -4.58
CA GLN A 24 -8.92 -6.09 -5.59
C GLN A 24 -9.95 -7.14 -5.16
N GLY A 25 -11.22 -6.88 -5.45
CA GLY A 25 -12.27 -7.89 -5.40
C GLY A 25 -13.65 -7.27 -5.57
N TYR A 26 -14.68 -8.10 -5.68
CA TYR A 26 -16.04 -7.62 -5.97
C TYR A 26 -16.64 -6.75 -4.86
N LEU A 27 -16.13 -6.83 -3.63
CA LEU A 27 -16.49 -5.89 -2.57
C LEU A 27 -15.97 -4.48 -2.87
N LEU A 28 -14.80 -4.35 -3.50
CA LEU A 28 -14.13 -3.08 -3.77
C LEU A 28 -14.54 -2.48 -5.12
N GLY A 29 -14.99 -3.31 -6.05
CA GLY A 29 -15.52 -2.87 -7.34
C GLY A 29 -15.79 -4.04 -8.28
N LEU A 30 -16.77 -3.86 -9.16
CA LEU A 30 -17.05 -4.79 -10.24
C LEU A 30 -16.23 -4.42 -11.49
N PRO A 31 -15.74 -5.40 -12.26
CA PRO A 31 -15.20 -5.15 -13.60
C PRO A 31 -16.23 -4.39 -14.44
N SER A 32 -15.77 -3.38 -15.15
CA SER A 32 -16.60 -2.53 -16.00
C SER A 32 -15.89 -2.26 -17.31
N ASP A 33 -16.65 -2.14 -18.39
CA ASP A 33 -16.14 -1.82 -19.73
C ASP A 33 -15.46 -0.44 -19.80
N ARG A 34 -15.73 0.43 -18.83
CA ARG A 34 -15.12 1.75 -18.72
C ARG A 34 -14.45 1.90 -17.34
N PRO A 35 -13.20 2.35 -17.28
CA PRO A 35 -12.58 2.71 -16.00
C PRO A 35 -13.38 3.81 -15.32
N VAL A 36 -13.73 3.60 -14.04
CA VAL A 36 -14.34 4.64 -13.19
C VAL A 36 -13.27 5.57 -12.62
N ALA A 37 -12.06 5.02 -12.40
CA ALA A 37 -10.90 5.79 -12.00
C ALA A 37 -10.32 6.59 -13.20
N GLY A 38 -9.69 7.72 -12.90
CA GLY A 38 -8.95 8.49 -13.89
C GLY A 38 -7.82 7.68 -14.51
N SER A 39 -7.46 8.01 -15.76
CA SER A 39 -6.31 7.39 -16.43
C SER A 39 -5.01 7.75 -15.71
N ILE A 40 -4.16 6.75 -15.51
CA ILE A 40 -2.83 6.93 -14.94
C ILE A 40 -1.81 6.76 -16.06
N ASP A 41 -0.90 7.72 -16.22
CA ASP A 41 0.28 7.55 -17.07
C ASP A 41 1.30 6.65 -16.36
N VAL A 42 1.23 5.35 -16.67
CA VAL A 42 2.07 4.32 -16.06
C VAL A 42 3.55 4.58 -16.34
N LEU A 43 3.89 5.07 -17.54
CA LEU A 43 5.29 5.31 -17.91
C LEU A 43 5.88 6.45 -17.07
N SER A 44 5.13 7.54 -16.91
CA SER A 44 5.56 8.65 -16.03
C SER A 44 5.68 8.21 -14.57
N LEU A 45 4.82 7.32 -14.08
CA LEU A 45 4.92 6.81 -12.71
C LEU A 45 6.16 5.94 -12.50
N LEU A 46 6.46 5.07 -13.46
CA LEU A 46 7.63 4.20 -13.38
C LEU A 46 8.93 5.03 -13.35
N SER A 47 9.03 6.05 -14.20
CA SER A 47 10.19 6.95 -14.21
C SER A 47 10.33 7.78 -12.92
N ALA A 48 9.23 8.21 -12.30
CA ALA A 48 9.26 8.93 -11.03
C ALA A 48 9.75 8.05 -9.86
N ASN A 49 9.44 6.75 -9.90
CA ASN A 49 9.83 5.81 -8.85
C ASN A 49 11.30 5.40 -8.93
N GLU A 50 11.92 5.40 -10.12
CA GLU A 50 13.36 5.17 -10.28
C GLU A 50 14.21 6.26 -9.60
N LEU A 51 13.71 7.49 -9.54
CA LEU A 51 14.33 8.59 -8.77
C LEU A 51 14.18 8.40 -7.25
N ALA A 52 13.08 7.80 -6.78
CA ALA A 52 12.84 7.53 -5.36
C ALA A 52 13.62 6.29 -4.85
N ALA A 53 13.79 5.27 -5.70
CA ALA A 53 14.58 4.08 -5.38
C ALA A 53 16.08 4.36 -5.20
N ALA A 54 16.57 5.51 -5.66
CA ALA A 54 17.94 5.97 -5.47
C ALA A 54 18.18 6.69 -4.13
N VAL A 55 17.13 6.89 -3.31
CA VAL A 55 17.30 7.39 -1.93
C VAL A 55 17.68 6.20 -1.04
N PRO A 56 18.88 6.19 -0.43
CA PRO A 56 19.18 5.16 0.55
C PRO A 56 18.20 5.33 1.71
N LEU A 57 17.48 4.27 2.09
CA LEU A 57 16.83 4.19 3.39
C LEU A 57 17.94 4.32 4.45
N ALA A 58 18.27 5.56 4.82
CA ALA A 58 19.07 5.82 5.98
C ALA A 58 18.24 5.37 7.18
N SER A 59 18.64 4.22 7.73
CA SER A 59 18.21 3.74 9.04
C SER A 59 18.35 4.87 10.06
N THR A 60 17.25 5.47 10.46
CA THR A 60 17.14 6.22 11.71
C THR A 60 16.65 5.31 12.82
N ALA A 61 17.38 4.23 13.05
CA ALA A 61 17.46 3.63 14.38
C ALA A 61 18.41 4.48 15.24
N SER A 62 17.88 5.47 15.97
CA SER A 62 18.40 5.86 17.29
C SER A 62 17.57 7.02 17.86
N ILE A 63 16.73 6.72 18.85
CA ILE A 63 16.76 7.50 20.10
C ILE A 63 16.58 6.52 21.27
N ARG A 64 17.69 6.07 21.84
CA ARG A 64 17.73 5.48 23.17
C ARG A 64 17.71 6.64 24.17
N GLY A 65 16.69 6.71 25.02
CA GLY A 65 16.63 7.60 26.17
C GLY A 65 15.90 6.90 27.31
N GLN A 66 16.66 6.46 28.31
CA GLN A 66 16.18 5.79 29.52
C GLN A 66 15.37 6.75 30.40
N ALA A 67 14.35 6.25 31.10
CA ALA A 67 13.92 6.82 32.36
C ALA A 67 13.50 5.70 33.34
N THR A 68 14.37 5.55 34.34
CA THR A 68 14.30 4.71 35.53
C THR A 68 13.16 5.13 36.47
N ALA A 69 12.59 4.13 37.16
CA ALA A 69 11.89 4.10 38.45
C ALA A 69 11.23 5.37 39.01
N LEU A 70 9.95 5.24 39.40
CA LEU A 70 9.49 5.33 40.80
C LEU A 70 8.22 4.47 40.96
#